data_AF-A0A932UX63-F1
#
_entry.id   AF-A0A932UX63-F1
#
_cell.length_a   1.000
_cell.length_b   1.000
_cell.length_c   1.000
_cell.angle_alpha   90.00
_cell.angle_beta   90.00
_cell.angle_gamma   90.00
#
_symmetry.space_group_name_H-M   'P 1'
#
loop_
_entity.id
_entity.type
_entity.pdbx_description
1 polymer ?
#
loop_
_entity_poly.entity_id
_entity_poly.type
_entity_poly.pdbx_seq_one_letter_code
_entity_poly.pdbx_strand_id
1 'polypeptide(L)'
;MTPWTRESALRWIEGHANREIVLRQRSSALRVQGICKGVEHLDACSAHYQECELIPAGVDVEVTLCFHAETLAVHMIAYHPQSGEVTLSMPISVPFAELLLHEPGESALDEQAQKEPTFSPYELL
;
A
#
# COMPACT_ATOMS: atom_id res chain seq x y z
N MET A 1 12.99 1.79 10.36
CA MET A 1 11.90 0.81 10.18
C MET A 1 12.43 -0.52 9.66
N THR A 2 12.09 -1.62 10.32
CA THR A 2 12.29 -3.00 9.80
C THR A 2 11.47 -3.18 8.52
N PRO A 3 11.99 -3.83 7.46
CA PRO A 3 11.22 -4.11 6.25
C PRO A 3 10.01 -4.98 6.58
N TRP A 4 8.91 -4.81 5.82
CA TRP A 4 7.76 -5.69 5.96
C TRP A 4 8.11 -7.10 5.49
N THR A 5 7.56 -8.09 6.17
CA THR A 5 7.32 -9.44 5.65
C THR A 5 5.85 -9.61 5.32
N ARG A 6 5.52 -10.65 4.56
CA ARG A 6 4.15 -11.05 4.27
C ARG A 6 3.29 -11.13 5.54
N GLU A 7 3.76 -11.85 6.56
CA GLU A 7 3.02 -12.08 7.80
C GLU A 7 2.81 -10.79 8.60
N SER A 8 3.83 -9.93 8.64
CA SER A 8 3.73 -8.64 9.35
C SER A 8 2.80 -7.67 8.65
N ALA A 9 2.82 -7.61 7.32
CA ALA A 9 1.93 -6.78 6.52
C ALA A 9 0.49 -7.27 6.61
N LEU A 10 0.28 -8.58 6.51
CA LEU A 10 -1.03 -9.22 6.67
C LEU A 10 -1.64 -8.90 8.03
N ARG A 11 -0.89 -9.17 9.11
CA ARG A 11 -1.35 -8.88 10.48
C ARG A 11 -1.65 -7.41 10.69
N TRP A 12 -0.83 -6.52 10.12
CA TRP A 12 -1.07 -5.09 10.22
C TRP A 12 -2.37 -4.71 9.51
N ILE A 13 -2.58 -5.16 8.27
CA ILE A 13 -3.81 -4.87 7.51
C ILE A 13 -5.05 -5.45 8.21
N GLU A 14 -4.98 -6.67 8.76
CA GLU A 14 -6.05 -7.27 9.56
C GLU A 14 -6.41 -6.40 10.79
N GLY A 15 -5.39 -5.84 11.47
CA GLY A 15 -5.60 -4.93 12.60
C GLY A 15 -6.17 -3.56 12.23
N HIS A 16 -6.22 -3.20 10.94
CA HIS A 16 -6.73 -1.93 10.43
C HIS A 16 -7.98 -2.10 9.56
N ALA A 17 -8.71 -3.20 9.73
CA ALA A 17 -10.01 -3.39 9.08
C ALA A 17 -10.98 -2.24 9.41
N ASN A 18 -11.68 -1.77 8.37
CA ASN A 18 -12.56 -0.60 8.37
C ASN A 18 -11.90 0.73 8.77
N ARG A 19 -10.56 0.81 8.71
CA ARG A 19 -9.81 2.04 8.93
C ARG A 19 -9.19 2.51 7.63
N GLU A 20 -8.97 3.81 7.54
CA GLU A 20 -8.25 4.39 6.42
C GLU A 20 -6.75 4.07 6.57
N ILE A 21 -6.14 3.61 5.48
CA ILE A 21 -4.71 3.29 5.44
C ILE A 21 -4.08 3.91 4.20
N VAL A 22 -2.75 4.04 4.22
CA VAL A 22 -1.95 4.45 3.08
C VAL A 22 -0.95 3.35 2.75
N LEU A 23 -0.97 2.89 1.51
CA LEU A 23 -0.02 1.97 0.92
C LEU A 23 0.91 2.73 -0.04
N ARG A 24 2.21 2.57 0.13
CA ARG A 24 3.23 3.12 -0.77
C ARG A 24 4.30 2.09 -1.09
N GLN A 25 5.01 2.32 -2.18
CA GLN A 25 6.26 1.63 -2.50
C GLN A 25 7.41 2.63 -2.44
N ARG A 26 8.50 2.32 -1.72
CA ARG A 26 9.64 3.24 -1.52
C ARG A 26 10.25 3.73 -2.83
N SER A 27 10.52 2.81 -3.75
CA SER A 27 11.23 3.08 -4.99
C SER A 27 10.32 3.34 -6.20
N SER A 28 9.06 3.75 -5.97
CA SER A 28 8.06 3.93 -7.03
C SER A 28 7.08 5.07 -6.70
N ALA A 29 6.34 5.51 -7.71
CA ALA A 29 5.27 6.50 -7.56
C ALA A 29 3.96 5.90 -6.99
N LEU A 30 3.92 4.59 -6.70
CA LEU A 30 2.73 3.95 -6.14
C LEU A 30 2.38 4.55 -4.77
N ARG A 31 1.21 5.18 -4.69
CA ARG A 31 0.56 5.62 -3.45
C ARG A 31 -0.94 5.40 -3.58
N VAL A 32 -1.48 4.53 -2.74
CA VAL A 32 -2.92 4.28 -2.62
C VAL A 32 -3.34 4.65 -1.20
N GLN A 33 -4.42 5.41 -1.07
CA GLN A 33 -5.02 5.75 0.22
C GLN A 33 -6.51 5.42 0.14
N GLY A 34 -7.01 4.69 1.14
CA GLY A 34 -8.39 4.25 1.14
C GLY A 34 -8.78 3.49 2.40
N ILE A 35 -10.07 3.18 2.51
CA ILE A 35 -10.64 2.38 3.59
C ILE A 35 -10.37 0.91 3.30
N CYS A 36 -9.67 0.23 4.21
CA CYS A 36 -9.43 -1.20 4.16
C CYS A 36 -10.68 -1.96 4.59
N LYS A 37 -11.25 -2.84 3.73
CA LYS A 37 -12.46 -3.62 4.07
C LYS A 37 -12.23 -4.81 4.98
N GLY A 38 -10.96 -5.12 5.26
CA GLY A 38 -10.56 -6.30 6.01
C GLY A 38 -10.05 -7.39 5.07
N VAL A 39 -9.37 -8.37 5.65
CA VAL A 39 -8.76 -9.47 4.91
C VAL A 39 -9.74 -10.63 4.81
N GLU A 40 -9.97 -11.09 3.59
CA GLU A 40 -10.68 -12.32 3.29
C GLU A 40 -9.68 -13.45 3.06
N HIS A 41 -9.97 -14.62 3.63
CA HIS A 41 -9.19 -15.84 3.44
C HIS A 41 -9.96 -16.76 2.51
N LEU A 42 -9.45 -16.93 1.30
CA LEU A 42 -10.07 -17.70 0.24
C LEU A 42 -9.35 -19.04 0.08
N ASP A 43 -10.14 -20.10 -0.03
CA ASP A 43 -9.68 -21.44 -0.36
C ASP A 43 -10.14 -21.78 -1.77
N ALA A 44 -9.20 -21.90 -2.72
CA ALA A 44 -9.50 -22.52 -4.00
C ALA A 44 -8.61 -23.72 -4.26
N CYS A 45 -9.22 -24.87 -4.03
CA CYS A 45 -8.85 -26.14 -4.64
C CYS A 45 -7.34 -26.41 -4.60
N SER A 46 -6.73 -26.27 -3.41
CA SER A 46 -5.30 -26.48 -3.06
C SER A 46 -4.46 -25.21 -2.87
N ALA A 47 -5.00 -24.02 -3.13
CA ALA A 47 -4.32 -22.75 -2.85
C ALA A 47 -5.14 -21.92 -1.86
N HIS A 48 -4.49 -21.52 -0.77
CA HIS A 48 -5.04 -20.53 0.15
C HIS A 48 -4.47 -19.17 -0.22
N TYR A 49 -5.34 -18.20 -0.46
CA TYR A 49 -4.93 -16.82 -0.72
C TYR A 49 -5.70 -15.86 0.19
N GLN A 50 -5.01 -14.80 0.54
CA GLN A 50 -5.58 -13.70 1.31
C GLN A 50 -5.72 -12.52 0.37
N GLU A 51 -6.89 -11.91 0.41
CA GLU A 51 -7.15 -10.68 -0.30
C GLU A 51 -7.78 -9.63 0.59
N CYS A 52 -7.63 -8.37 0.19
CA CYS A 52 -8.22 -7.24 0.87
C CYS A 52 -8.64 -6.22 -0.18
N GLU A 53 -9.87 -5.73 -0.08
CA GLU A 53 -10.31 -4.59 -0.85
C GLU A 53 -9.91 -3.29 -0.13
N LEU A 54 -9.38 -2.35 -0.91
CA LEU A 54 -9.15 -0.97 -0.53
C LEU A 54 -10.10 -0.09 -1.32
N ILE A 55 -10.88 0.73 -0.63
CA ILE A 55 -11.79 1.70 -1.24
C ILE A 55 -11.18 3.10 -1.16
N PRO A 56 -10.62 3.63 -2.26
CA PRO A 56 -10.09 4.99 -2.30
C PRO A 56 -11.22 6.02 -2.20
N ALA A 57 -10.94 7.18 -1.61
CA ALA A 57 -11.90 8.26 -1.57
C ALA A 57 -11.96 8.99 -2.93
N GLY A 58 -13.17 9.13 -3.49
CA GLY A 58 -13.45 10.11 -4.56
C GLY A 58 -13.04 9.70 -5.98
N VAL A 59 -12.76 8.41 -6.23
CA VAL A 59 -12.48 7.90 -7.59
C VAL A 59 -13.23 6.59 -7.79
N ASP A 60 -13.80 6.37 -8.98
CA ASP A 60 -14.34 5.07 -9.43
C ASP A 60 -13.19 4.10 -9.72
N VAL A 61 -12.42 3.78 -8.67
CA VAL A 61 -11.28 2.87 -8.70
C VAL A 61 -11.49 1.78 -7.68
N GLU A 62 -11.48 0.54 -8.14
CA GLU A 62 -11.38 -0.63 -7.30
C GLU A 62 -9.90 -0.95 -7.09
N VAL A 63 -9.51 -1.18 -5.84
CA VAL A 63 -8.16 -1.62 -5.50
C VAL A 63 -8.24 -2.92 -4.72
N THR A 64 -7.69 -3.98 -5.29
CA THR A 64 -7.58 -5.28 -4.64
C THR A 64 -6.13 -5.55 -4.27
N LEU A 65 -5.91 -5.99 -3.04
CA LEU A 65 -4.63 -6.44 -2.54
C LEU A 65 -4.64 -7.96 -2.43
N CYS A 66 -3.66 -8.64 -3.02
CA CYS A 66 -3.47 -10.09 -2.85
C CYS A 66 -2.10 -10.39 -2.24
N PHE A 67 -2.06 -11.19 -1.18
CA PHE A 67 -0.84 -11.49 -0.44
C PHE A 67 -0.15 -12.74 -1.01
N HIS A 68 0.90 -12.54 -1.80
CA HIS A 68 1.77 -13.61 -2.28
C HIS A 68 2.94 -13.86 -1.32
N ALA A 69 3.81 -14.82 -1.64
CA ALA A 69 4.92 -15.22 -0.77
C ALA A 69 5.91 -14.07 -0.49
N GLU A 70 6.30 -13.32 -1.53
CA GLU A 70 7.34 -12.27 -1.43
C GLU A 70 6.84 -10.87 -1.79
N THR A 71 5.66 -10.79 -2.39
CA THR A 71 5.08 -9.54 -2.89
C THR A 71 3.64 -9.37 -2.43
N LEU A 72 3.23 -8.11 -2.29
CA LEU A 72 1.84 -7.70 -2.28
C LEU A 72 1.46 -7.34 -3.71
N ALA A 73 0.56 -8.12 -4.32
CA ALA A 73 -0.03 -7.73 -5.59
C ALA A 73 -1.12 -6.68 -5.31
N VAL A 74 -1.05 -5.58 -6.04
CA VAL A 74 -2.01 -4.47 -6.01
C VAL A 74 -2.62 -4.40 -7.39
N HIS A 75 -3.90 -4.74 -7.52
CA HIS A 75 -4.63 -4.61 -8.78
C HIS A 75 -5.55 -3.40 -8.68
N MET A 76 -5.34 -2.44 -9.58
CA MET A 76 -6.18 -1.25 -9.68
C MET A 76 -7.00 -1.32 -10.95
N ILE A 77 -8.31 -1.16 -10.82
CA ILE A 77 -9.24 -1.07 -11.94
C ILE A 77 -9.95 0.27 -11.85
N ALA A 78 -9.78 1.13 -12.85
CA ALA A 78 -10.47 2.42 -12.92
C ALA A 78 -11.59 2.34 -13.96
N TYR A 79 -12.74 2.90 -13.63
CA TYR A 79 -13.92 2.91 -14.48
C TYR A 79 -14.21 4.31 -15.02
N HIS A 80 -14.75 4.37 -16.23
CA HIS A 80 -15.22 5.61 -16.82
C HIS A 80 -16.50 6.04 -16.07
N PRO A 81 -16.57 7.26 -15.49
CA PRO A 81 -17.66 7.63 -14.58
C PRO A 81 -19.07 7.61 -15.21
N GLN A 82 -19.17 7.73 -16.53
CA GLN A 82 -20.46 7.80 -17.23
C GLN A 82 -20.89 6.48 -17.88
N SER A 83 -19.93 5.70 -18.38
CA SER A 83 -20.23 4.46 -19.10
C SER A 83 -20.04 3.21 -18.24
N GLY A 84 -19.33 3.32 -17.10
CA GLY A 84 -18.94 2.18 -16.27
C GLY A 84 -17.94 1.25 -16.94
N GLU A 85 -17.38 1.64 -18.09
CA GLU A 85 -16.38 0.84 -18.81
C GLU A 85 -15.03 0.93 -18.12
N VAL A 86 -14.27 -0.16 -18.13
CA VAL A 86 -12.90 -0.17 -17.62
C VAL A 86 -12.02 0.74 -18.49
N THR A 87 -11.46 1.77 -17.88
CA THR A 87 -10.50 2.71 -18.52
C THR A 87 -9.06 2.32 -18.27
N LEU A 88 -8.80 1.69 -17.12
CA LEU A 88 -7.49 1.25 -16.70
C LEU A 88 -7.61 -0.06 -15.93
N SER A 89 -6.75 -1.02 -16.24
CA SER A 89 -6.54 -2.22 -15.44
C SER A 89 -5.04 -2.38 -15.28
N MET A 90 -4.55 -2.19 -14.05
CA MET A 90 -3.13 -2.13 -13.76
C MET A 90 -2.76 -3.02 -12.58
N PRO A 91 -2.17 -4.20 -12.84
CA PRO A 91 -1.57 -5.03 -11.80
C PRO A 91 -0.16 -4.52 -11.47
N ILE A 92 0.14 -4.38 -10.18
CA ILE A 92 1.45 -3.96 -9.66
C ILE A 92 1.89 -4.97 -8.61
N SER A 93 3.12 -5.45 -8.70
CA SER A 93 3.72 -6.30 -7.65
C SER A 93 4.66 -5.46 -6.80
N VAL A 94 4.35 -5.34 -5.51
CA VAL A 94 5.16 -4.59 -4.54
C VAL A 94 5.92 -5.58 -3.66
N PRO A 95 7.25 -5.66 -3.73
CA PRO A 95 8.02 -6.46 -2.78
C PRO A 95 7.77 -5.98 -1.34
N PHE A 96 7.55 -6.90 -0.39
CA PHE A 96 7.29 -6.49 1.00
C PHE A 96 8.44 -5.66 1.59
N ALA A 97 9.68 -5.91 1.16
CA ALA A 97 10.84 -5.11 1.57
C ALA A 97 10.75 -3.62 1.16
N GLU A 98 10.03 -3.33 0.08
CA GLU A 98 9.83 -1.97 -0.48
C GLU A 98 8.49 -1.35 -0.03
N LEU A 99 7.63 -2.13 0.62
CA LEU A 99 6.33 -1.70 1.06
C LEU A 99 6.45 -0.66 2.20
N LEU A 100 5.54 0.30 2.20
CA LEU A 100 5.29 1.18 3.33
C LEU A 100 3.78 1.17 3.58
N LEU A 101 3.40 0.85 4.81
CA LEU A 101 2.02 0.89 5.30
C LEU A 101 2.01 1.81 6.52
N HIS A 102 1.04 2.73 6.57
CA HIS A 102 0.86 3.64 7.67
C HIS A 102 -0.57 4.19 7.70
N GLU A 103 -1.00 4.76 8.82
CA GLU A 103 -2.26 5.50 8.89
C GLU A 103 -2.12 6.87 8.19
N PRO A 104 -3.22 7.49 7.75
CA PRO A 104 -3.20 8.87 7.27
C PRO A 104 -2.63 9.82 8.32
N GLY A 105 -1.72 10.71 7.93
CA GLY A 105 -1.08 11.66 8.85
C GLY A 105 0.20 11.13 9.53
N GLU A 106 0.42 9.82 9.54
CA GLU A 106 1.72 9.24 9.90
C GLU A 106 2.61 9.24 8.65
N SER A 107 3.47 10.23 8.49
CA SER A 107 4.45 10.21 7.40
C SER A 107 5.59 9.24 7.75
N ALA A 108 5.65 8.09 7.07
CA ALA A 108 6.76 7.15 7.18
C ALA A 108 8.13 7.74 6.75
N LEU A 109 8.16 8.97 6.21
CA LEU A 109 9.35 9.69 5.79
C LEU A 109 9.79 10.80 6.76
N ASP A 110 8.99 11.14 7.77
CA ASP A 110 9.29 12.26 8.67
C ASP A 110 10.48 11.98 9.60
N GLU A 111 10.84 10.72 9.82
CA GLU A 111 12.02 10.38 10.64
C GLU A 111 13.36 10.64 9.92
N GLN A 112 13.39 10.73 8.59
CA GLN A 112 14.63 11.01 7.84
C GLN A 112 14.72 12.46 7.34
N ALA A 113 13.59 13.13 7.12
CA ALA A 113 13.57 14.54 6.69
C ALA A 113 13.90 15.53 7.83
N GLN A 114 13.84 15.11 9.10
CA GLN A 114 14.17 15.98 10.25
C GLN A 114 15.66 16.03 10.62
N LYS A 115 16.54 15.33 9.91
CA LYS A 115 17.97 15.63 9.97
C LYS A 115 18.31 16.63 8.86
N GLU A 116 18.01 17.90 9.12
CA GLU A 116 18.74 18.96 8.42
C GLU A 116 20.23 18.64 8.55
N PRO A 117 21.01 18.57 7.46
CA PRO A 117 22.45 18.51 7.59
C PRO A 117 22.89 19.77 8.33
N THR A 118 23.37 19.60 9.55
CA THR A 118 24.00 20.69 10.30
C THR A 118 25.28 21.05 9.55
N PHE A 119 25.19 21.98 8.61
CA PHE A 119 26.38 22.54 7.97
C PHE A 119 27.17 23.28 9.03
N SER A 120 28.35 22.75 9.36
CA SER A 120 29.32 23.46 10.17
C SER A 120 29.83 24.65 9.34
N PRO A 121 29.82 25.88 9.87
CA PRO A 121 30.30 27.07 9.15
C PRO A 121 31.81 27.02 8.81
N TYR A 122 32.52 25.98 9.20
CA TYR A 122 33.95 25.79 8.94
C TYR A 122 34.27 24.94 7.69
N GLU A 123 33.28 24.43 6.97
CA GLU A 123 33.50 23.61 5.75
C GLU A 123 33.41 24.41 4.43
N LEU A 124 33.24 25.74 4.50
CA LEU A 124 33.12 26.63 3.34
C LEU A 124 34.35 27.54 3.14
N LEU A 125 35.50 27.19 3.70
CA LEU A 125 36.77 27.93 3.53
C LEU A 125 37.82 27.11 2.79
#